data_AF-A0A0P6W1D6-F1
#
_entry.id   AF-A0A0P6W1D6-F1
#
_cell.length_a   1.000
_cell.length_b   1.000
_cell.length_c   1.000
_cell.angle_alpha   90.00
_cell.angle_beta   90.00
_cell.angle_gamma   90.00
#
_symmetry.space_group_name_H-M   'P 1'
#
loop_
_entity.id
_entity.type
_entity.pdbx_description
1 polymer ?
#
loop_
_entity_poly.entity_id
_entity_poly.type
_entity_poly.pdbx_seq_one_letter_code
_entity_poly.pdbx_strand_id
1 'polypeptide(L)'
;MNRKWIGMNYMVVLSIILGGCIGTKENEIDHSEIKDQFVSIQEYKGDEFALINGVKTDKIAESHREEVVKAVKRFFLDEYNTQVKVHNLVGNEDGVTVYVESVGTPAFHAYAVVPIDVENNTVLGNQVFSLEGEVENAITSGVYGLVFEEEFARLNDLLKEITKKKALRGKTSEAINNTQSFGYGNEYYFVSVFDMELSNRIVEMYLQNTEYSKEDWERALQIEETNPESINITIQLYKKEKDILPTKEELGSVVKTIEKADGLPYGAYNILLHDNSVDRYRGMSNEEHSVEKVDPDYLIKDTY
;
A
#
# COMPACT_ATOMS: atom_id res chain seq x y z
N MET A 1 23.76 20.05 11.57
CA MET A 1 24.71 19.20 10.81
C MET A 1 24.35 19.35 9.32
N ASN A 2 25.35 19.57 8.45
CA ASN A 2 25.22 20.15 7.11
C ASN A 2 24.14 19.51 6.20
N ARG A 3 22.97 20.15 6.08
CA ARG A 3 21.96 19.83 5.05
C ARG A 3 22.38 20.48 3.74
N LYS A 4 22.97 19.69 2.84
CA LYS A 4 23.10 20.11 1.43
C LYS A 4 21.73 19.96 0.79
N TRP A 5 21.02 21.07 0.68
CA TRP A 5 19.92 21.24 -0.28
C TRP A 5 20.49 21.05 -1.68
N ILE A 6 20.26 19.88 -2.28
CA ILE A 6 20.49 19.66 -3.71
C ILE A 6 19.17 19.97 -4.39
N GLY A 7 19.22 20.92 -5.32
CA GLY A 7 18.06 21.54 -5.95
C GLY A 7 17.14 20.56 -6.65
N MET A 8 15.89 20.56 -6.20
CA MET A 8 14.65 20.56 -6.98
C MET A 8 14.87 20.53 -8.51
N ASN A 9 15.00 19.33 -9.07
CA ASN A 9 14.67 19.05 -10.47
C ASN A 9 13.77 17.82 -10.44
N TYR A 10 12.50 18.06 -10.10
CA TYR A 10 11.46 17.05 -10.08
C TYR A 10 11.19 16.56 -11.50
N MET A 11 11.83 15.46 -11.89
CA MET A 11 11.17 14.56 -12.81
C MET A 11 10.02 13.96 -12.00
N VAL A 12 8.80 14.40 -12.26
CA VAL A 12 7.58 13.79 -11.72
C VAL A 12 7.58 12.34 -12.17
N VAL A 13 8.17 11.46 -11.36
CA VAL A 13 7.84 10.04 -11.41
C VAL A 13 6.43 10.02 -10.87
N LEU A 14 5.47 9.89 -11.78
CA LEU A 14 4.14 9.42 -11.44
C LEU A 14 4.38 8.21 -10.53
N SER A 15 4.15 8.35 -9.23
CA SER A 15 4.01 7.22 -8.32
C SER A 15 2.69 6.54 -8.65
N ILE A 16 2.65 5.98 -9.86
CA ILE A 16 1.82 4.84 -10.21
C ILE A 16 2.31 3.78 -9.23
N ILE A 17 1.60 3.64 -8.13
CA ILE A 17 1.48 2.38 -7.42
C ILE A 17 1.36 1.33 -8.54
N LEU A 18 2.37 0.46 -8.65
CA LEU A 18 2.65 -0.48 -9.74
C LEU A 18 1.40 -1.21 -10.27
N GLY A 19 0.66 -0.50 -11.11
CA GLY A 19 -0.63 -0.84 -11.69
C GLY A 19 -0.98 0.24 -12.70
N GLY A 20 -0.27 0.24 -13.84
CA GLY A 20 -0.59 1.09 -14.98
C GLY A 20 0.59 1.87 -15.57
N CYS A 21 1.31 1.24 -16.50
CA CYS A 21 2.18 1.88 -17.50
C CYS A 21 3.45 2.61 -17.03
N ILE A 22 4.49 1.83 -16.70
CA ILE A 22 5.88 2.19 -17.04
C ILE A 22 6.32 1.23 -18.14
N GLY A 23 6.72 1.77 -19.29
CA GLY A 23 7.17 1.01 -20.45
C GLY A 23 8.38 0.13 -20.10
N THR A 24 8.13 -1.15 -19.87
CA THR A 24 9.15 -2.18 -19.66
C THR A 24 9.83 -2.51 -20.98
N LYS A 25 11.12 -2.20 -21.08
CA LYS A 25 12.02 -3.06 -21.85
C LYS A 25 12.10 -4.38 -21.09
N GLU A 26 11.61 -5.43 -21.73
CA GLU A 26 11.58 -6.81 -21.26
C GLU A 26 12.99 -7.25 -20.81
N ASN A 27 13.12 -7.60 -19.54
CA ASN A 27 13.99 -8.68 -19.12
C ASN A 27 13.04 -9.77 -18.58
N GLU A 28 12.95 -10.84 -19.35
CA GLU A 28 12.04 -11.97 -19.16
C GLU A 28 12.28 -12.64 -17.80
N ILE A 29 11.29 -12.57 -16.92
CA ILE A 29 10.92 -13.78 -16.18
C ILE A 29 10.41 -14.72 -17.26
N ASP A 30 11.09 -15.84 -17.52
CA ASP A 30 10.64 -16.83 -18.51
C ASP A 30 9.26 -17.35 -18.09
N HIS A 31 8.22 -16.78 -18.70
CA HIS A 31 6.81 -17.02 -18.39
C HIS A 31 6.23 -18.18 -19.21
N SER A 32 7.06 -19.09 -19.76
CA SER A 32 6.61 -20.14 -20.67
C SER A 32 5.82 -21.31 -20.04
N GLU A 33 5.46 -21.25 -18.75
CA GLU A 33 4.55 -22.22 -18.10
C GLU A 33 3.31 -21.56 -17.46
N ILE A 34 2.39 -21.07 -18.30
CA ILE A 34 1.19 -20.27 -17.95
C ILE A 34 0.11 -21.04 -17.15
N LYS A 35 0.30 -22.32 -16.81
CA LYS A 35 -0.76 -23.11 -16.13
C LYS A 35 -0.78 -23.01 -14.59
N ASP A 36 0.25 -22.45 -13.96
CA ASP A 36 0.36 -22.45 -12.48
C ASP A 36 0.67 -21.06 -11.87
N GLN A 37 0.57 -19.97 -12.66
CA GLN A 37 0.91 -18.61 -12.19
C GLN A 37 -0.05 -18.07 -11.11
N PHE A 38 -1.31 -18.49 -11.14
CA PHE A 38 -2.34 -17.95 -10.27
C PHE A 38 -2.67 -18.91 -9.13
N VAL A 39 -2.72 -18.36 -7.93
CA VAL A 39 -3.19 -19.04 -6.73
C VAL A 39 -4.46 -18.38 -6.22
N SER A 40 -5.15 -19.07 -5.33
CA SER A 40 -6.30 -18.48 -4.65
C SER A 40 -5.87 -17.35 -3.72
N ILE A 41 -6.60 -16.24 -3.72
CA ILE A 41 -6.42 -15.18 -2.71
C ILE A 41 -6.62 -15.68 -1.27
N GLN A 42 -7.28 -16.84 -1.08
CA GLN A 42 -7.44 -17.47 0.23
C GLN A 42 -6.16 -18.14 0.73
N GLU A 43 -5.42 -18.71 -0.20
CA GLU A 43 -4.22 -19.50 0.04
C GLU A 43 -2.97 -18.61 -0.08
N TYR A 44 -3.10 -17.45 -0.73
CA TYR A 44 -2.02 -16.49 -0.91
C TYR A 44 -1.61 -15.82 0.41
N LYS A 45 -0.31 -15.91 0.68
CA LYS A 45 0.35 -15.37 1.88
C LYS A 45 1.52 -14.45 1.56
N GLY A 46 1.90 -14.35 0.29
CA GLY A 46 3.14 -13.69 -0.11
C GLY A 46 4.39 -14.55 -0.03
N ASP A 47 4.27 -15.87 0.23
CA ASP A 47 5.43 -16.78 0.36
C ASP A 47 6.28 -16.88 -0.93
N GLU A 48 5.64 -16.74 -2.10
CA GLU A 48 6.28 -16.79 -3.41
C GLU A 48 6.45 -15.40 -4.04
N PHE A 49 6.12 -14.34 -3.29
CA PHE A 49 6.23 -12.97 -3.78
C PHE A 49 7.69 -12.64 -4.07
N ALA A 50 7.97 -12.12 -5.26
CA ALA A 50 9.31 -11.89 -5.74
C ALA A 50 9.40 -10.58 -6.53
N LEU A 51 10.49 -9.85 -6.33
CA LEU A 51 10.82 -8.68 -7.13
C LEU A 51 11.85 -9.04 -8.20
N ILE A 52 11.87 -8.22 -9.26
CA ILE A 52 12.73 -8.42 -10.42
C ILE A 52 14.20 -8.50 -9.97
N ASN A 53 14.93 -9.47 -10.52
CA ASN A 53 16.36 -9.69 -10.28
C ASN A 53 16.77 -9.95 -8.81
N GLY A 54 15.83 -10.36 -7.95
CA GLY A 54 16.05 -10.50 -6.51
C GLY A 54 16.75 -11.77 -6.01
N VAL A 55 16.86 -12.84 -6.79
CA VAL A 55 17.22 -14.19 -6.28
C VAL A 55 18.56 -14.23 -5.51
N LYS A 56 19.55 -13.45 -5.94
CA LYS A 56 20.86 -13.40 -5.25
C LYS A 56 20.80 -12.55 -4.00
N THR A 57 20.22 -11.36 -4.09
CA THR A 57 20.11 -10.41 -2.99
C THR A 57 19.21 -10.95 -1.88
N ASP A 58 18.16 -11.69 -2.22
CA ASP A 58 17.27 -12.41 -1.30
C ASP A 58 18.04 -13.38 -0.40
N LYS A 59 18.87 -14.24 -1.00
CA LYS A 59 19.74 -15.19 -0.26
C LYS A 59 20.72 -14.48 0.66
N ILE A 60 21.33 -13.39 0.19
CA ILE A 60 22.29 -12.62 0.99
C ILE A 60 21.55 -11.96 2.16
N ALA A 61 20.39 -11.34 1.91
CA ALA A 61 19.57 -10.69 2.92
C ALA A 61 19.13 -11.67 4.01
N GLU A 62 18.68 -12.87 3.64
CA GLU A 62 18.28 -13.90 4.61
C GLU A 62 19.46 -14.40 5.45
N SER A 63 20.65 -14.54 4.86
CA SER A 63 21.85 -14.87 5.63
C SER A 63 22.31 -13.76 6.60
N HIS A 64 21.88 -12.52 6.36
CA HIS A 64 22.17 -11.33 7.17
C HIS A 64 20.90 -10.70 7.77
N ARG A 65 19.85 -11.51 8.00
CA ARG A 65 18.52 -11.00 8.35
C ARG A 65 18.51 -10.08 9.57
N GLU A 66 19.27 -10.42 10.61
CA GLU A 66 19.36 -9.60 11.82
C GLU A 66 19.96 -8.21 11.54
N GLU A 67 20.96 -8.13 10.66
CA GLU A 67 21.59 -6.87 10.25
C GLU A 67 20.63 -6.03 9.42
N VAL A 68 19.95 -6.64 8.45
CA VAL A 68 18.93 -5.97 7.60
C VAL A 68 17.79 -5.42 8.46
N VAL A 69 17.22 -6.24 9.34
CA VAL A 69 16.12 -5.84 10.23
C VAL A 69 16.55 -4.69 11.15
N LYS A 70 17.77 -4.74 11.69
CA LYS A 70 18.30 -3.67 12.54
C LYS A 70 18.51 -2.37 11.76
N ALA A 71 19.03 -2.46 10.54
CA ALA A 71 19.25 -1.30 9.66
C ALA A 71 17.92 -0.61 9.33
N VAL A 72 16.89 -1.38 8.95
CA VAL A 72 15.56 -0.83 8.63
C VAL A 72 14.89 -0.20 9.84
N LYS A 73 14.89 -0.88 10.99
CA LYS A 73 14.32 -0.29 12.22
C LYS A 73 15.02 1.01 12.61
N ARG A 74 16.33 1.08 12.42
CA ARG A 74 17.09 2.30 12.65
C ARG A 74 16.73 3.40 11.65
N PHE A 75 16.61 3.07 10.37
CA PHE A 75 16.20 4.02 9.33
C PHE A 75 14.86 4.69 9.68
N PHE A 76 13.82 3.91 9.96
CA PHE A 76 12.52 4.47 10.33
C PHE A 76 12.55 5.30 11.64
N LEU A 77 13.37 4.87 12.61
CA LEU A 77 13.52 5.62 13.86
C LEU A 77 14.28 6.94 13.67
N ASP A 78 15.40 6.91 12.95
CA ASP A 78 16.31 8.05 12.78
C ASP A 78 15.73 9.08 11.79
N GLU A 79 15.11 8.64 10.69
CA GLU A 79 14.59 9.54 9.63
C GLU A 79 13.15 9.97 9.88
N TYR A 80 12.32 9.11 10.50
CA TYR A 80 10.88 9.34 10.64
C TYR A 80 10.37 9.39 12.09
N ASN A 81 11.23 9.21 13.10
CA ASN A 81 10.83 9.07 14.51
C ASN A 81 9.82 7.93 14.75
N THR A 82 9.84 6.90 13.91
CA THR A 82 8.84 5.82 13.92
C THR A 82 9.46 4.47 14.29
N GLN A 83 8.87 3.80 15.28
CA GLN A 83 9.16 2.39 15.51
C GLN A 83 8.36 1.52 14.54
N VAL A 84 9.00 0.50 13.98
CA VAL A 84 8.37 -0.38 12.99
C VAL A 84 8.56 -1.86 13.30
N LYS A 85 7.58 -2.66 12.88
CA LYS A 85 7.64 -4.13 12.83
C LYS A 85 7.96 -4.55 11.40
N VAL A 86 9.00 -5.36 11.24
CA VAL A 86 9.35 -5.97 9.93
C VAL A 86 8.52 -7.23 9.73
N HIS A 87 7.93 -7.36 8.54
CA HIS A 87 7.12 -8.51 8.16
C HIS A 87 7.82 -9.39 7.13
N ASN A 88 8.34 -8.80 6.05
CA ASN A 88 8.93 -9.55 4.95
C ASN A 88 10.18 -8.87 4.39
N LEU A 89 11.10 -9.68 3.85
CA LEU A 89 12.30 -9.27 3.14
C LEU A 89 12.22 -9.91 1.75
N VAL A 90 12.37 -9.09 0.71
CA VAL A 90 12.24 -9.55 -0.68
C VAL A 90 13.40 -8.97 -1.47
N GLY A 91 14.30 -9.82 -1.93
CA GLY A 91 15.41 -9.39 -2.79
C GLY A 91 14.90 -8.67 -4.04
N ASN A 92 15.62 -7.64 -4.48
CA ASN A 92 15.40 -6.90 -5.72
C ASN A 92 16.75 -6.57 -6.40
N GLU A 93 16.72 -5.82 -7.50
CA GLU A 93 17.91 -5.42 -8.26
C GLU A 93 18.89 -4.53 -7.45
N ASP A 94 18.37 -3.68 -6.57
CA ASP A 94 19.14 -2.70 -5.78
C ASP A 94 19.61 -3.25 -4.42
N GLY A 95 19.09 -4.40 -3.98
CA GLY A 95 19.32 -4.97 -2.66
C GLY A 95 18.13 -5.77 -2.17
N VAL A 96 17.59 -5.43 -1.00
CA VAL A 96 16.40 -6.08 -0.43
C VAL A 96 15.34 -5.05 -0.03
N THR A 97 14.12 -5.22 -0.52
CA THR A 97 12.94 -4.49 -0.05
C THR A 97 12.45 -5.11 1.25
N VAL A 98 12.22 -4.29 2.26
CA VAL A 98 11.77 -4.72 3.59
C VAL A 98 10.42 -4.09 3.90
N TYR A 99 9.39 -4.91 3.97
CA TYR A 99 8.02 -4.50 4.27
C TYR A 99 7.82 -4.36 5.77
N VAL A 100 7.24 -3.24 6.17
CA VAL A 100 7.08 -2.87 7.57
C VAL A 100 5.69 -2.33 7.89
N GLU A 101 5.34 -2.40 9.15
CA GLU A 101 4.14 -1.80 9.75
C GLU A 101 4.58 -0.89 10.91
N SER A 102 4.00 0.31 11.00
CA SER A 102 4.27 1.22 12.12
C SER A 102 3.75 0.64 13.44
N VAL A 103 4.46 0.95 14.53
CA VAL A 103 4.04 0.58 15.88
C VAL A 103 3.34 1.76 16.53
N GLY A 104 2.07 1.58 16.90
CA GLY A 104 1.26 2.61 17.53
C GLY A 104 0.45 3.43 16.53
N THR A 105 0.18 4.70 16.87
CA THR A 105 -0.60 5.63 16.04
C THR A 105 0.30 6.76 15.55
N PRO A 106 0.17 7.21 14.29
CA PRO A 106 -0.70 6.68 13.23
C PRO A 106 -0.24 5.30 12.69
N ALA A 107 -1.22 4.46 12.37
CA ALA A 107 -0.99 3.11 11.84
C ALA A 107 -0.83 3.13 10.32
N PHE A 108 0.24 2.52 9.80
CA PHE A 108 0.48 2.43 8.36
C PHE A 108 1.46 1.30 7.99
N HIS A 109 1.38 0.85 6.73
CA HIS A 109 2.36 -0.04 6.09
C HIS A 109 3.24 0.74 5.13
N ALA A 110 4.52 0.39 5.08
CA ALA A 110 5.52 1.00 4.20
C ALA A 110 6.60 -0.02 3.83
N TYR A 111 7.58 0.39 3.02
CA TYR A 111 8.83 -0.35 2.86
C TYR A 111 10.06 0.57 2.88
N ALA A 112 11.22 -0.06 3.08
CA ALA A 112 12.52 0.53 2.79
C ALA A 112 13.38 -0.48 2.02
N VAL A 113 14.35 0.01 1.26
CA VAL A 113 15.34 -0.79 0.53
C VAL A 113 16.67 -0.72 1.26
N VAL A 114 17.25 -1.89 1.52
CA VAL A 114 18.62 -2.01 2.05
C VAL A 114 19.52 -2.47 0.92
N PRO A 115 20.49 -1.64 0.47
CA PRO A 115 21.38 -2.03 -0.60
C PRO A 115 22.27 -3.20 -0.19
N ILE A 116 22.59 -4.06 -1.16
CA ILE A 116 23.46 -5.22 -0.98
C ILE A 116 24.60 -5.18 -1.99
N ASP A 117 25.83 -5.29 -1.48
CA ASP A 117 27.01 -5.55 -2.31
C ASP A 117 27.07 -7.05 -2.59
N VAL A 118 26.62 -7.44 -3.78
CA VAL A 118 26.55 -8.84 -4.22
C VAL A 118 27.95 -9.43 -4.45
N GLU A 119 28.95 -8.62 -4.83
CA GLU A 119 30.31 -9.11 -5.08
C GLU A 119 30.97 -9.55 -3.77
N ASN A 120 30.76 -8.77 -2.70
CA ASN A 120 31.34 -9.01 -1.39
C ASN A 120 30.39 -9.79 -0.44
N ASN A 121 29.14 -10.06 -0.85
CA ASN A 121 28.09 -10.65 -0.02
C ASN A 121 27.84 -9.87 1.29
N THR A 122 27.83 -8.53 1.22
CA THR A 122 27.69 -7.67 2.40
C THR A 122 26.48 -6.76 2.30
N VAL A 123 25.83 -6.53 3.45
CA VAL A 123 24.72 -5.58 3.59
C VAL A 123 25.26 -4.17 3.78
N LEU A 124 24.72 -3.20 3.05
CA LEU A 124 25.07 -1.79 3.17
C LEU A 124 24.08 -1.08 4.10
N GLY A 125 24.00 -1.54 5.36
CA GLY A 125 22.98 -1.12 6.33
C GLY A 125 23.00 0.36 6.75
N ASN A 126 23.98 1.14 6.29
CA ASN A 126 24.05 2.59 6.47
C ASN A 126 23.55 3.39 5.24
N GLN A 127 23.08 2.70 4.20
CA GLN A 127 22.59 3.28 2.95
C GLN A 127 21.12 2.91 2.70
N VAL A 128 20.37 2.63 3.76
CA VAL A 128 18.93 2.35 3.67
C VAL A 128 18.21 3.58 3.13
N PHE A 129 17.28 3.35 2.20
CA PHE A 129 16.47 4.40 1.61
C PHE A 129 15.04 3.91 1.34
N SER A 130 14.10 4.83 1.12
CA SER A 130 12.78 4.54 0.54
C SER A 130 12.64 5.31 -0.78
N LEU A 131 11.71 4.89 -1.64
CA LEU A 131 11.35 5.74 -2.78
C LEU A 131 10.73 7.04 -2.26
N GLU A 132 11.04 8.15 -2.94
CA GLU A 132 10.51 9.46 -2.59
C GLU A 132 8.98 9.43 -2.61
N GLY A 133 8.35 9.85 -1.51
CA GLY A 133 6.90 9.89 -1.36
C GLY A 133 6.28 8.62 -0.80
N GLU A 134 7.00 7.49 -0.75
CA GLU A 134 6.44 6.22 -0.28
C GLU A 134 6.09 6.29 1.21
N VAL A 135 7.07 6.61 2.05
CA VAL A 135 6.88 6.68 3.51
C VAL A 135 6.06 7.92 3.87
N GLU A 136 6.22 9.01 3.13
CA GLU A 136 5.47 10.25 3.31
C GLU A 136 3.97 10.04 3.04
N ASN A 137 3.62 9.30 1.99
CA ASN A 137 2.23 8.93 1.71
C ASN A 137 1.68 7.97 2.78
N ALA A 138 2.50 7.02 3.26
CA ALA A 138 2.12 6.11 4.32
C ALA A 138 1.82 6.84 5.64
N ILE A 139 2.65 7.80 6.03
CA ILE A 139 2.43 8.67 7.19
C ILE A 139 1.14 9.48 7.01
N THR A 140 1.00 10.16 5.86
CA THR A 140 -0.16 11.03 5.60
C THR A 140 -1.47 10.25 5.60
N SER A 141 -1.51 9.08 4.94
CA SER A 141 -2.68 8.19 4.96
C SER A 141 -2.95 7.60 6.35
N GLY A 142 -1.90 7.30 7.13
CA GLY A 142 -2.03 6.88 8.53
C GLY A 142 -2.67 7.95 9.42
N VAL A 143 -2.25 9.21 9.27
CA VAL A 143 -2.85 10.36 9.98
C VAL A 143 -4.29 10.56 9.54
N TYR A 144 -4.57 10.48 8.25
CA TYR A 144 -5.93 10.53 7.72
C TYR A 144 -6.80 9.41 8.34
N GLY A 145 -6.30 8.17 8.39
CA GLY A 145 -6.98 7.04 9.03
C GLY A 145 -7.28 7.24 10.52
N LEU A 146 -6.36 7.88 11.26
CA LEU A 146 -6.54 8.24 12.67
C LEU A 146 -7.64 9.29 12.86
N VAL A 147 -7.67 10.33 12.02
CA VAL A 147 -8.68 11.38 12.11
C VAL A 147 -10.06 10.84 11.78
N PHE A 148 -10.18 10.03 10.73
CA PHE A 148 -11.46 9.47 10.25
C PHE A 148 -11.75 8.07 10.82
N GLU A 149 -11.27 7.76 12.02
CA GLU A 149 -11.36 6.40 12.58
C GLU A 149 -12.82 5.90 12.71
N GLU A 150 -13.77 6.79 13.01
CA GLU A 150 -15.19 6.44 13.17
C GLU A 150 -15.84 6.18 11.82
N GLU A 151 -15.53 6.99 10.81
CA GLU A 151 -15.96 6.83 9.43
C GLU A 151 -15.41 5.52 8.86
N PHE A 152 -14.14 5.22 9.12
CA PHE A 152 -13.53 3.96 8.71
C PHE A 152 -14.12 2.76 9.45
N ALA A 153 -14.49 2.88 10.73
CA ALA A 153 -15.23 1.85 11.43
C ALA A 153 -16.58 1.56 10.76
N ARG A 154 -17.30 2.60 10.31
CA ARG A 154 -18.55 2.46 9.54
C ARG A 154 -18.31 1.80 8.18
N LEU A 155 -17.25 2.19 7.46
CA LEU A 155 -16.86 1.55 6.20
C LEU A 155 -16.52 0.07 6.39
N ASN A 156 -15.81 -0.27 7.47
CA ASN A 156 -15.46 -1.66 7.82
C ASN A 156 -16.69 -2.52 8.05
N ASP A 157 -17.66 -2.02 8.81
CA ASP A 157 -18.89 -2.75 9.09
C ASP A 157 -19.71 -2.95 7.81
N LEU A 158 -19.79 -1.92 6.95
CA LEU A 158 -20.44 -2.02 5.65
C LEU A 158 -19.79 -3.07 4.75
N LEU A 159 -18.46 -3.08 4.66
CA LEU A 159 -17.71 -4.04 3.82
C LEU A 159 -17.80 -5.47 4.36
N LYS A 160 -17.83 -5.67 5.68
CA LYS A 160 -18.13 -6.98 6.29
C LYS A 160 -19.51 -7.48 5.91
N GLU A 161 -20.52 -6.60 5.90
CA GLU A 161 -21.86 -6.98 5.45
C GLU A 161 -21.90 -7.34 3.96
N ILE A 162 -21.29 -6.51 3.11
CA ILE A 162 -21.22 -6.72 1.66
C ILE A 162 -20.56 -8.06 1.35
N THR A 163 -19.40 -8.33 1.96
CA THR A 163 -18.64 -9.56 1.74
C THR A 163 -19.37 -10.81 2.22
N LYS A 164 -20.11 -10.72 3.33
CA LYS A 164 -21.00 -11.79 3.78
C LYS A 164 -22.16 -12.04 2.82
N LYS A 165 -22.89 -11.00 2.42
CA LYS A 165 -24.10 -11.09 1.58
C LYS A 165 -23.82 -11.54 0.15
N LYS A 166 -22.67 -11.13 -0.42
CA LYS A 166 -22.33 -11.35 -1.83
C LYS A 166 -21.30 -12.45 -2.06
N ALA A 167 -20.96 -13.23 -1.02
CA ALA A 167 -19.89 -14.22 -1.09
C ALA A 167 -18.57 -13.64 -1.66
N LEU A 168 -18.22 -12.43 -1.21
CA LEU A 168 -16.95 -11.78 -1.51
C LEU A 168 -16.03 -11.85 -0.29
N ARG A 169 -14.76 -11.46 -0.45
CA ARG A 169 -13.79 -11.38 0.64
C ARG A 169 -12.71 -10.34 0.35
N GLY A 170 -11.96 -9.97 1.38
CA GLY A 170 -10.72 -9.22 1.26
C GLY A 170 -9.47 -10.10 1.18
N LYS A 171 -8.30 -9.45 1.11
CA LYS A 171 -6.98 -10.09 1.25
C LYS A 171 -6.77 -10.59 2.68
N THR A 172 -5.82 -11.50 2.87
CA THR A 172 -5.43 -11.95 4.22
C THR A 172 -4.47 -10.94 4.84
N SER A 173 -4.45 -10.83 6.18
CA SER A 173 -3.47 -9.98 6.88
C SER A 173 -2.03 -10.43 6.59
N GLU A 174 -1.80 -11.73 6.39
CA GLU A 174 -0.49 -12.29 6.02
C GLU A 174 -0.06 -11.78 4.64
N ALA A 175 -0.93 -11.85 3.62
CA ALA A 175 -0.64 -11.30 2.30
C ALA A 175 -0.40 -9.78 2.34
N ILE A 176 -1.20 -9.03 3.11
CA ILE A 176 -1.00 -7.57 3.27
C ILE A 176 0.38 -7.28 3.83
N ASN A 177 0.69 -7.88 4.98
CA ASN A 177 1.94 -7.64 5.70
C ASN A 177 3.17 -8.01 4.87
N ASN A 178 3.05 -9.04 4.04
CA ASN A 178 4.18 -9.56 3.28
C ASN A 178 4.40 -8.89 1.92
N THR A 179 3.39 -8.24 1.34
CA THR A 179 3.46 -7.78 -0.05
C THR A 179 3.01 -6.34 -0.28
N GLN A 180 2.49 -5.64 0.72
CA GLN A 180 1.89 -4.31 0.52
C GLN A 180 2.53 -3.22 1.37
N SER A 181 2.55 -2.01 0.82
CA SER A 181 3.09 -0.78 1.42
C SER A 181 2.15 0.42 1.25
N PHE A 182 0.84 0.16 1.18
CA PHE A 182 -0.18 1.12 0.78
C PHE A 182 -0.51 2.21 1.82
N GLY A 183 0.29 2.37 2.88
CA GLY A 183 -0.06 3.25 3.99
C GLY A 183 -1.17 2.69 4.86
N TYR A 184 -2.25 3.45 5.08
CA TYR A 184 -3.38 3.03 5.91
C TYR A 184 -4.38 2.13 5.15
N GLY A 185 -4.81 1.04 5.76
CA GLY A 185 -5.76 0.10 5.14
C GLY A 185 -5.95 -1.19 5.92
N ASN A 186 -6.71 -2.12 5.34
CA ASN A 186 -6.98 -3.45 5.89
C ASN A 186 -7.29 -4.47 4.79
N GLU A 187 -7.93 -5.60 5.15
CA GLU A 187 -8.30 -6.65 4.20
C GLU A 187 -9.12 -6.19 2.99
N TYR A 188 -9.87 -5.08 3.11
CA TYR A 188 -10.81 -4.65 2.09
C TYR A 188 -10.37 -3.42 1.30
N TYR A 189 -9.55 -2.55 1.89
CA TYR A 189 -9.16 -1.30 1.25
C TYR A 189 -7.78 -0.79 1.68
N PHE A 190 -7.29 0.20 0.94
CA PHE A 190 -6.18 1.06 1.34
C PHE A 190 -6.41 2.51 0.93
N VAL A 191 -5.63 3.42 1.51
CA VAL A 191 -5.74 4.87 1.31
C VAL A 191 -4.47 5.44 0.72
N SER A 192 -4.61 6.27 -0.31
CA SER A 192 -3.49 7.00 -0.93
C SER A 192 -3.83 8.48 -1.07
N VAL A 193 -2.90 9.34 -0.66
CA VAL A 193 -3.08 10.81 -0.71
C VAL A 193 -2.15 11.43 -1.77
N PHE A 194 -2.75 12.03 -2.79
CA PHE A 194 -2.07 12.64 -3.94
C PHE A 194 -1.96 14.18 -3.83
N ASP A 195 -2.43 14.76 -2.74
CA ASP A 195 -2.19 16.17 -2.43
C ASP A 195 -0.80 16.33 -1.79
N MET A 196 0.15 16.87 -2.57
CA MET A 196 1.53 17.06 -2.12
C MET A 196 1.65 18.14 -1.04
N GLU A 197 0.84 19.19 -1.08
CA GLU A 197 0.90 20.26 -0.09
C GLU A 197 0.40 19.77 1.27
N LEU A 198 -0.72 19.03 1.24
CA LEU A 198 -1.25 18.32 2.40
C LEU A 198 -0.21 17.33 2.96
N SER A 199 0.35 16.47 2.10
CA SER A 199 1.32 15.46 2.53
C SER A 199 2.55 16.09 3.17
N ASN A 200 3.13 17.13 2.55
CA ASN A 200 4.28 17.85 3.12
C ASN A 200 3.96 18.45 4.49
N ARG A 201 2.80 19.10 4.64
CA ARG A 201 2.37 19.67 5.92
C ARG A 201 2.24 18.62 7.01
N ILE A 202 1.61 17.49 6.70
CA ILE A 202 1.41 16.40 7.67
C ILE A 202 2.74 15.76 8.06
N VAL A 203 3.61 15.48 7.09
CA VAL A 203 4.93 14.90 7.35
C VAL A 203 5.81 15.86 8.15
N GLU A 204 5.84 17.15 7.83
CA GLU A 204 6.60 18.14 8.59
C GLU A 204 6.15 18.20 10.05
N MET A 205 4.84 18.15 10.29
CA MET A 205 4.32 18.05 11.66
C MET A 205 4.73 16.73 12.31
N TYR A 206 4.54 15.60 11.64
CA TYR A 206 4.87 14.27 12.16
C TYR A 206 6.33 14.15 12.61
N LEU A 207 7.26 14.69 11.82
CA LEU A 207 8.69 14.70 12.14
C LEU A 207 9.04 15.61 13.33
N GLN A 208 8.22 16.61 13.65
CA GLN A 208 8.41 17.42 14.86
C GLN A 208 7.96 16.69 16.12
N ASN A 209 6.81 16.00 16.04
CA ASN A 209 6.25 15.23 17.13
C ASN A 209 5.25 14.19 16.58
N THR A 210 5.45 12.92 16.92
CA THR A 210 4.55 11.84 16.50
C THR A 210 3.33 11.69 17.42
N GLU A 211 3.32 12.37 18.57
CA GLU A 211 2.27 12.25 19.61
C GLU A 211 1.27 13.43 19.61
N TYR A 212 1.08 14.12 18.48
CA TYR A 212 0.02 15.11 18.35
C TYR A 212 -1.37 14.50 18.59
N SER A 213 -2.28 15.31 19.15
CA SER A 213 -3.67 14.89 19.39
C SER A 213 -4.45 14.74 18.09
N LYS A 214 -5.58 14.04 18.13
CA LYS A 214 -6.49 13.91 16.98
C LYS A 214 -6.96 15.29 16.50
N GLU A 215 -7.25 16.21 17.42
CA GLU A 215 -7.67 17.58 17.12
C GLU A 215 -6.54 18.43 16.50
N ASP A 216 -5.28 18.14 16.80
CA ASP A 216 -4.14 18.76 16.10
C ASP A 216 -4.07 18.27 14.65
N TRP A 217 -4.25 16.97 14.44
CA TRP A 217 -4.24 16.37 13.10
C TRP A 217 -5.43 16.82 12.24
N GLU A 218 -6.63 16.89 12.81
CA GLU A 218 -7.82 17.42 12.14
C GLU A 218 -7.59 18.84 11.62
N ARG A 219 -7.00 19.72 12.45
CA ARG A 219 -6.65 21.09 12.05
C ARG A 219 -5.57 21.14 10.98
N ALA A 220 -4.66 20.17 10.97
CA ALA A 220 -3.60 20.07 9.98
C ALA A 220 -4.09 19.50 8.64
N LEU A 221 -5.10 18.63 8.65
CA LEU A 221 -5.65 18.08 7.41
C LEU A 221 -6.41 19.15 6.62
N GLN A 222 -7.16 20.03 7.28
CA GLN A 222 -7.98 21.07 6.62
C GLN A 222 -8.82 20.46 5.49
N ILE A 223 -9.47 19.35 5.81
CA ILE A 223 -10.10 18.47 4.83
C ILE A 223 -11.23 19.17 4.05
N GLU A 224 -11.86 20.19 4.63
CA GLU A 224 -12.86 21.04 3.96
C GLU A 224 -12.28 21.82 2.76
N GLU A 225 -10.96 22.06 2.75
CA GLU A 225 -10.24 22.76 1.68
C GLU A 225 -9.55 21.79 0.70
N THR A 226 -9.54 20.50 1.02
CA THR A 226 -8.88 19.46 0.22
C THR A 226 -9.79 18.99 -0.90
N ASN A 227 -9.25 18.74 -2.10
CA ASN A 227 -10.04 18.11 -3.18
C ASN A 227 -10.29 16.62 -2.82
N PRO A 228 -11.54 16.12 -2.79
CA PRO A 228 -11.80 14.72 -2.45
C PRO A 228 -11.12 13.73 -3.42
N GLU A 229 -10.91 14.12 -4.68
CA GLU A 229 -10.20 13.31 -5.68
C GLU A 229 -8.71 13.13 -5.37
N SER A 230 -8.15 13.96 -4.49
CA SER A 230 -6.77 13.81 -4.04
C SER A 230 -6.59 12.74 -2.97
N ILE A 231 -7.69 12.17 -2.43
CA ILE A 231 -7.66 11.13 -1.41
C ILE A 231 -8.39 9.91 -1.96
N ASN A 232 -7.61 8.91 -2.37
CA ASN A 232 -8.13 7.68 -2.93
C ASN A 232 -8.31 6.63 -1.83
N ILE A 233 -9.54 6.15 -1.68
CA ILE A 233 -9.91 5.00 -0.87
C ILE A 233 -10.19 3.85 -1.83
N THR A 234 -9.22 2.95 -1.97
CA THR A 234 -9.27 1.86 -2.94
C THR A 234 -9.75 0.58 -2.28
N ILE A 235 -10.99 0.20 -2.58
CA ILE A 235 -11.63 -1.03 -2.13
C ILE A 235 -11.35 -2.15 -3.14
N GLN A 236 -10.74 -3.23 -2.66
CA GLN A 236 -10.52 -4.45 -3.45
C GLN A 236 -11.22 -5.64 -2.80
N LEU A 237 -12.17 -6.23 -3.52
CA LEU A 237 -12.89 -7.42 -3.09
C LEU A 237 -12.72 -8.54 -4.10
N TYR A 238 -12.73 -9.77 -3.61
CA TYR A 238 -12.47 -10.96 -4.39
C TYR A 238 -13.63 -11.94 -4.26
N LYS A 239 -13.91 -12.70 -5.31
CA LYS A 239 -14.84 -13.83 -5.23
C LYS A 239 -14.35 -14.86 -4.22
N LYS A 240 -15.28 -15.45 -3.45
CA LYS A 240 -14.94 -16.56 -2.54
C LYS A 240 -14.65 -17.85 -3.28
N GLU A 241 -15.33 -18.12 -4.39
CA GLU A 241 -15.20 -19.37 -5.14
C GLU A 241 -14.23 -19.19 -6.31
N LYS A 242 -13.43 -20.23 -6.57
CA LYS A 242 -12.52 -20.29 -7.72
C LYS A 242 -13.32 -20.29 -9.03
N ASP A 243 -12.71 -19.78 -10.10
CA ASP A 243 -13.26 -19.81 -11.46
C ASP A 243 -14.61 -19.09 -11.65
N ILE A 244 -15.00 -18.22 -10.71
CA ILE A 244 -16.17 -17.34 -10.84
C ILE A 244 -15.69 -15.93 -11.16
N LEU A 245 -16.12 -15.40 -12.29
CA LEU A 245 -15.86 -14.01 -12.67
C LEU A 245 -16.84 -13.06 -11.98
N PRO A 246 -16.39 -11.87 -11.55
CA PRO A 246 -17.27 -10.81 -11.10
C PRO A 246 -18.02 -10.18 -12.27
N THR A 247 -19.23 -9.69 -12.00
CA THR A 247 -20.08 -9.06 -13.02
C THR A 247 -20.28 -7.57 -12.76
N LYS A 248 -20.56 -6.80 -13.82
CA LYS A 248 -20.88 -5.38 -13.70
C LYS A 248 -22.13 -5.12 -12.86
N GLU A 249 -23.08 -6.06 -12.83
CA GLU A 249 -24.27 -5.97 -11.98
C GLU A 249 -23.90 -6.07 -10.49
N GLU A 250 -23.02 -7.01 -10.13
CA GLU A 250 -22.54 -7.14 -8.76
C GLU A 250 -21.77 -5.90 -8.32
N LEU A 251 -20.87 -5.39 -9.17
CA LEU A 251 -20.16 -4.14 -8.95
C LEU A 251 -21.15 -2.99 -8.74
N GLY A 252 -22.11 -2.80 -9.65
CA GLY A 252 -23.11 -1.74 -9.53
C GLY A 252 -23.92 -1.83 -8.25
N SER A 253 -24.21 -3.05 -7.76
CA SER A 253 -24.86 -3.24 -6.47
C SER A 253 -23.95 -2.89 -5.28
N VAL A 254 -22.64 -3.16 -5.34
CA VAL A 254 -21.67 -2.75 -4.31
C VAL A 254 -21.54 -1.23 -4.29
N VAL A 255 -21.31 -0.62 -5.45
CA VAL A 255 -21.22 0.84 -5.62
C VAL A 255 -22.45 1.52 -5.05
N LYS A 256 -23.66 1.09 -5.44
CA LYS A 256 -24.91 1.66 -4.93
C LYS A 256 -25.09 1.51 -3.42
N THR A 257 -24.51 0.47 -2.83
CA THR A 257 -24.58 0.26 -1.38
C THR A 257 -23.68 1.27 -0.65
N ILE A 258 -22.46 1.50 -1.16
CA ILE A 258 -21.51 2.48 -0.62
C ILE A 258 -22.00 3.91 -0.87
N GLU A 259 -22.51 4.20 -2.06
CA GLU A 259 -23.08 5.49 -2.44
C GLU A 259 -24.20 5.93 -1.48
N LYS A 260 -25.08 5.01 -1.08
CA LYS A 260 -26.20 5.28 -0.17
C LYS A 260 -25.84 5.32 1.32
N ALA A 261 -24.63 4.90 1.68
CA ALA A 261 -24.21 4.90 3.08
C ALA A 261 -23.73 6.28 3.49
N ASP A 262 -24.21 6.76 4.64
CA ASP A 262 -23.83 8.04 5.21
C ASP A 262 -22.66 7.88 6.19
N GLY A 263 -21.91 8.97 6.42
CA GLY A 263 -20.81 9.01 7.38
C GLY A 263 -19.61 8.12 6.99
N LEU A 264 -19.40 7.88 5.71
CA LEU A 264 -18.18 7.21 5.22
C LEU A 264 -17.03 8.23 5.07
N PRO A 265 -15.76 7.79 5.06
CA PRO A 265 -14.63 8.72 4.98
C PRO A 265 -14.68 9.60 3.72
N TYR A 266 -14.25 10.84 3.87
CA TYR A 266 -14.21 11.83 2.80
C TYR A 266 -13.17 11.48 1.73
N GLY A 267 -13.55 11.38 0.46
CA GLY A 267 -12.59 11.12 -0.62
C GLY A 267 -13.20 10.45 -1.85
N ALA A 268 -12.33 10.09 -2.79
CA ALA A 268 -12.65 9.35 -3.99
C ALA A 268 -12.51 7.83 -3.76
N TYR A 269 -13.56 7.09 -4.06
CA TYR A 269 -13.63 5.65 -3.90
C TYR A 269 -13.38 4.95 -5.23
N ASN A 270 -12.32 4.14 -5.24
CA ASN A 270 -12.03 3.17 -6.28
C ASN A 270 -12.57 1.82 -5.83
N ILE A 271 -13.42 1.17 -6.63
CA ILE A 271 -14.05 -0.09 -6.24
C ILE A 271 -13.74 -1.14 -7.29
N LEU A 272 -12.96 -2.14 -6.90
CA LEU A 272 -12.54 -3.24 -7.76
C LEU A 272 -13.11 -4.55 -7.21
N LEU A 273 -13.76 -5.31 -8.09
CA LEU A 273 -14.12 -6.70 -7.83
C LEU A 273 -13.28 -7.59 -8.74
N HIS A 274 -12.58 -8.53 -8.13
CA HIS A 274 -11.75 -9.52 -8.81
C HIS A 274 -12.39 -10.90 -8.72
N ASP A 275 -11.97 -11.81 -9.59
CA ASP A 275 -12.15 -13.24 -9.34
C ASP A 275 -11.33 -13.69 -8.12
N ASN A 276 -11.19 -15.01 -7.94
CA ASN A 276 -10.45 -15.54 -6.80
C ASN A 276 -8.93 -15.57 -7.00
N SER A 277 -8.43 -15.16 -8.15
CA SER A 277 -7.05 -15.42 -8.58
C SER A 277 -6.10 -14.27 -8.23
N VAL A 278 -4.90 -14.64 -7.80
CA VAL A 278 -3.78 -13.72 -7.57
C VAL A 278 -2.51 -14.33 -8.14
N ASP A 279 -1.73 -13.53 -8.86
CA ASP A 279 -0.40 -13.88 -9.33
C ASP A 279 0.48 -14.17 -8.12
N ARG A 280 0.98 -15.40 -7.98
CA ARG A 280 1.77 -15.82 -6.81
C ARG A 280 3.07 -15.02 -6.64
N TYR A 281 3.65 -14.53 -7.74
CA TYR A 281 4.92 -13.83 -7.74
C TYR A 281 4.74 -12.33 -7.54
N ARG A 282 3.65 -11.76 -8.06
CA ARG A 282 3.39 -10.31 -7.99
C ARG A 282 2.41 -9.89 -6.88
N GLY A 283 1.64 -10.82 -6.32
CA GLY A 283 0.58 -10.49 -5.36
C GLY A 283 -0.55 -9.64 -5.95
N MET A 284 -0.64 -9.59 -7.28
CA MET A 284 -1.59 -8.81 -8.06
C MET A 284 -2.76 -9.68 -8.53
N SER A 285 -3.95 -9.10 -8.56
CA SER A 285 -5.14 -9.71 -9.17
C SER A 285 -4.96 -9.86 -10.67
N ASN A 286 -5.71 -10.78 -11.30
CA ASN A 286 -5.82 -10.83 -12.75
C ASN A 286 -6.76 -9.71 -13.25
N GLU A 287 -6.20 -8.69 -13.90
CA GLU A 287 -6.96 -7.54 -14.44
C GLU A 287 -8.02 -7.97 -15.46
N GLU A 288 -7.76 -8.99 -16.28
CA GLU A 288 -8.75 -9.50 -17.24
C GLU A 288 -9.97 -10.15 -16.56
N HIS A 289 -9.82 -10.56 -15.30
CA HIS A 289 -10.87 -11.18 -14.49
C HIS A 289 -11.47 -10.21 -13.47
N SER A 290 -11.41 -8.92 -13.77
CA SER A 290 -11.83 -7.85 -12.86
C SER A 290 -12.94 -6.99 -13.47
N VAL A 291 -13.77 -6.41 -12.61
CA VAL A 291 -14.68 -5.31 -12.95
C VAL A 291 -14.49 -4.19 -11.94
N GLU A 292 -14.49 -2.95 -12.43
CA GLU A 292 -14.06 -1.83 -11.61
C GLU A 292 -14.86 -0.54 -11.87
N LYS A 293 -14.90 0.30 -10.85
CA LYS A 293 -15.32 1.71 -10.90
C LYS A 293 -14.16 2.52 -10.32
N VAL A 294 -13.36 3.09 -11.22
CA VAL A 294 -12.10 3.82 -10.97
C VAL A 294 -12.07 5.07 -11.83
N ASP A 295 -10.95 5.80 -11.85
CA ASP A 295 -10.73 6.98 -12.71
C ASP A 295 -11.24 6.79 -14.15
N PRO A 296 -11.94 7.77 -14.75
CA PRO A 296 -12.43 9.04 -14.18
C PRO A 296 -13.82 8.94 -13.52
N ASP A 297 -14.34 7.73 -13.37
CA ASP A 297 -15.68 7.45 -12.87
C ASP A 297 -15.68 7.07 -11.38
N TYR A 298 -14.93 7.79 -10.53
CA TYR A 298 -14.90 7.51 -9.09
C TYR A 298 -16.30 7.63 -8.45
N LEU A 299 -16.47 7.03 -7.27
CA LEU A 299 -17.54 7.42 -6.35
C LEU A 299 -16.99 8.46 -5.38
N ILE A 300 -17.56 9.66 -5.36
CA ILE A 300 -17.09 10.74 -4.46
C ILE A 300 -17.94 10.78 -3.19
N LYS A 301 -17.27 10.87 -2.03
CA LYS A 301 -17.86 11.26 -0.75
C LYS A 301 -17.26 12.59 -0.34
N ASP A 302 -18.04 13.65 -0.42
CA ASP A 302 -17.62 15.04 -0.21
C ASP A 302 -18.32 15.72 0.98
N THR A 303 -19.08 14.96 1.76
CA THR A 303 -19.88 15.46 2.89
C THR A 303 -19.47 14.79 4.20
N TYR A 304 -19.29 15.62 5.23
CA TYR A 304 -19.00 15.25 6.62
C TYR A 304 -20.28 14.99 7.41
#